data_AF-A0A1H7Y128-F1
#
_entry.id   AF-A0A1H7Y128-F1
#
_cell.length_a   1.000
_cell.length_b   1.000
_cell.length_c   1.000
_cell.angle_alpha   90.00
_cell.angle_beta   90.00
_cell.angle_gamma   90.00
#
_symmetry.space_group_name_H-M   'P 1'
#
loop_
_entity.id
_entity.type
_entity.pdbx_description
1 polymer ?
#
loop_
_entity_poly.entity_id
_entity_poly.type
_entity_poly.pdbx_seq_one_letter_code
_entity_poly.pdbx_strand_id
1 'polypeptide(L)'
;MTAIVATVAYLGLEARTVEVQVQLIAGLPAFNVVGLADKAVGESRERVRGAIAAMGLALPPKRIVVNMSPADLPKEGAHFDLPIALGLLAAMGVVDAEALSEYVIVGELGLDARIAPSPGVLLAALHAAGLGKGLICPAAQGPEAAWASGVEVLAAPDLLSLLNHLKGQQLLRAPEPGDVEEGGHGPDLRQVRGQEVAKRALEIAAAGGHNLLMCGPPGSGKSLMASCLPGILPPLDATEALEVSMVQSVAGTLAGGRLTRVRPFRSPHHSASMAALTGGGLKVKPGEVSMAHLGVLFLDELPEFGRTVLDSLRQPLETGTVSVARANAHVTFPARVKPVRHVN
;
A
#
# COMPACT_ATOMS: atom_id res chain seq x y z
N MET A 1 27.86 16.19 13.37
CA MET A 1 26.56 16.65 12.86
C MET A 1 25.73 15.42 12.52
N THR A 2 24.47 15.41 12.92
CA THR A 2 23.54 14.31 12.65
C THR A 2 22.50 14.84 11.67
N ALA A 3 22.34 14.18 10.53
CA ALA A 3 21.26 14.48 9.60
C ALA A 3 20.00 13.72 10.03
N ILE A 4 18.85 14.37 10.00
CA ILE A 4 17.56 13.77 10.35
C ILE A 4 16.65 13.94 9.15
N VAL A 5 16.07 12.83 8.67
CA VAL A 5 15.07 12.85 7.61
C VAL A 5 13.83 12.09 8.07
N ALA A 6 12.66 12.56 7.64
CA ALA A 6 11.39 11.92 7.96
C ALA A 6 11.01 10.86 6.92
N THR A 7 10.48 9.75 7.38
CA THR A 7 9.87 8.68 6.57
C THR A 7 8.67 8.12 7.33
N VAL A 8 8.09 7.01 6.86
CA VAL A 8 6.94 6.38 7.50
C VAL A 8 7.12 4.87 7.69
N ALA A 9 6.54 4.36 8.77
CA ALA A 9 6.20 2.96 8.92
C ALA A 9 4.69 2.79 8.72
N TYR A 10 4.28 1.68 8.10
CA TYR A 10 2.87 1.38 7.86
C TYR A 10 2.35 0.43 8.93
N LEU A 11 1.28 0.85 9.60
CA LEU A 11 0.49 0.05 10.53
C LEU A 11 -0.90 -0.14 9.94
N GLY A 12 -1.04 -1.10 9.03
CA GLY A 12 -2.29 -1.33 8.32
C GLY A 12 -2.54 -0.24 7.30
N LEU A 13 -3.62 0.52 7.48
CA LEU A 13 -3.89 1.72 6.68
C LEU A 13 -3.43 3.03 7.33
N GLU A 14 -2.71 2.97 8.45
CA GLU A 14 -2.12 4.15 9.06
C GLU A 14 -0.63 4.24 8.72
N ALA A 15 -0.19 5.43 8.33
CA ALA A 15 1.23 5.76 8.28
C ALA A 15 1.62 6.44 9.60
N ARG A 16 2.79 6.09 10.14
CA ARG A 16 3.36 6.68 11.35
C ARG A 16 4.75 7.19 11.05
N THR A 17 5.05 8.41 11.49
CA THR A 17 6.35 9.04 11.27
C THR A 17 7.46 8.18 11.88
N VAL A 18 8.51 7.97 11.08
CA VAL A 18 9.80 7.43 11.52
C VAL A 18 10.86 8.45 11.16
N GLU A 19 11.75 8.75 12.10
CA GLU A 19 12.93 9.56 11.84
C GLU A 19 14.11 8.66 11.52
N VAL A 20 14.76 8.90 10.39
CA VAL A 20 16.04 8.29 10.04
C VAL A 20 17.14 9.28 10.39
N GLN A 21 17.95 8.92 11.39
CA GLN A 21 19.03 9.73 11.93
C GLN A 21 20.36 9.16 11.44
N VAL A 22 21.12 9.94 10.67
CA VAL A 22 22.40 9.51 10.10
C VAL A 22 23.54 10.32 10.69
N GLN A 23 24.53 9.62 11.22
CA GLN A 23 25.72 10.22 11.82
C GLN A 23 27.01 9.64 11.24
N LEU A 24 27.97 10.52 10.95
CA LEU A 24 29.33 10.16 10.55
C LEU A 24 30.27 10.31 11.75
N ILE A 25 30.83 9.20 12.23
CA ILE A 25 31.71 9.13 13.40
C ILE A 25 33.13 8.77 12.95
N ALA A 26 34.14 9.32 13.62
CA ALA A 26 35.54 8.90 13.43
C ALA A 26 35.74 7.44 13.85
N GLY A 27 36.61 6.71 13.13
CA GLY A 27 36.92 5.31 13.40
C GLY A 27 37.03 4.48 12.12
N LEU A 28 37.15 3.16 12.28
CA LEU A 28 37.21 2.24 11.15
C LEU A 28 35.94 2.34 10.29
N PRO A 29 36.06 2.31 8.94
CA PRO A 29 34.91 2.35 8.05
C PRO A 29 33.93 1.20 8.34
N ALA A 30 32.69 1.56 8.66
CA ALA A 30 31.60 0.62 8.89
C ALA A 30 30.27 1.30 8.59
N PHE A 31 29.28 0.52 8.14
CA PHE A 31 27.91 1.00 7.92
C PHE A 31 26.98 0.15 8.78
N ASN A 32 26.45 0.76 9.84
CA ASN A 32 25.54 0.10 10.77
C ASN A 32 24.15 0.74 10.70
N VAL A 33 23.12 -0.09 10.61
CA VAL A 33 21.71 0.30 10.75
C VAL A 33 21.19 -0.29 12.06
N VAL A 34 20.62 0.55 12.92
CA VAL A 34 20.11 0.20 14.25
C VAL A 34 18.64 0.65 14.42
N GLY A 35 17.89 -0.02 15.28
CA GLY A 35 16.48 0.33 15.60
C GLY A 35 15.45 -0.69 15.12
N LEU A 36 15.61 -1.99 15.45
CA LEU A 36 14.64 -3.05 15.12
C LEU A 36 14.27 -3.15 13.63
N ALA A 37 15.27 -2.95 12.77
CA ALA A 37 15.19 -3.17 11.33
C ALA A 37 14.92 -4.65 11.01
N ASP A 38 14.00 -4.91 10.08
CA ASP A 38 13.86 -6.24 9.48
C ASP A 38 15.08 -6.58 8.59
N LYS A 39 15.09 -7.80 8.04
CA LYS A 39 16.17 -8.22 7.15
C LYS A 39 16.30 -7.31 5.93
N ALA A 40 15.18 -6.86 5.35
CA ALA A 40 15.20 -6.01 4.16
C ALA A 40 15.85 -4.65 4.45
N VAL A 41 15.52 -4.03 5.59
CA VAL A 41 16.15 -2.79 6.05
C VAL A 41 17.62 -2.98 6.43
N GLY A 42 17.98 -4.14 6.98
CA GLY A 42 19.39 -4.50 7.21
C GLY A 42 20.22 -4.56 5.92
N GLU A 43 19.61 -5.00 4.83
CA GLU A 43 20.22 -5.05 3.49
C GLU A 43 20.30 -3.68 2.80
N SER A 44 19.58 -2.66 3.30
CA SER A 44 19.64 -1.28 2.77
C SER A 44 21.07 -0.75 2.72
N ARG A 45 21.95 -1.17 3.63
CA ARG A 45 23.36 -0.74 3.64
C ARG A 45 24.09 -1.03 2.32
N GLU A 46 23.82 -2.17 1.69
CA GLU A 46 24.48 -2.56 0.45
C GLU A 46 23.83 -1.87 -0.74
N ARG A 47 22.50 -1.73 -0.74
CA ARG A 47 21.76 -1.00 -1.78
C ARG A 47 22.12 0.47 -1.83
N VAL A 48 22.14 1.14 -0.67
CA VAL A 48 22.55 2.55 -0.53
C VAL A 48 24.01 2.73 -0.95
N ARG A 49 24.92 1.84 -0.53
CA ARG A 49 26.33 1.88 -0.97
C ARG A 49 26.45 1.76 -2.48
N GLY A 50 25.77 0.79 -3.08
CA GLY A 50 25.77 0.58 -4.53
C GLY A 50 25.22 1.79 -5.29
N ALA A 51 24.07 2.30 -4.87
CA ALA A 51 23.45 3.49 -5.47
C ALA A 51 24.37 4.72 -5.44
N ILE A 52 25.00 5.01 -4.28
CA ILE A 52 25.91 6.14 -4.15
C ILE A 52 27.15 5.95 -5.05
N ALA A 53 27.70 4.73 -5.11
CA ALA A 53 28.81 4.42 -5.99
C ALA A 53 28.46 4.54 -7.48
N ALA A 54 27.24 4.15 -7.88
CA ALA A 54 26.75 4.29 -9.26
C ALA A 54 26.65 5.75 -9.70
N MET A 55 26.45 6.69 -8.77
CA MET A 55 26.52 8.13 -9.04
C MET A 55 27.94 8.68 -9.11
N GLY A 56 28.97 7.83 -8.98
CA GLY A 56 30.37 8.25 -8.94
C GLY A 56 30.79 8.90 -7.62
N LEU A 57 29.98 8.77 -6.56
CA LEU A 57 30.30 9.28 -5.24
C LEU A 57 30.97 8.20 -4.38
N ALA A 58 31.99 8.59 -3.63
CA ALA A 58 32.63 7.72 -2.65
C ALA A 58 32.04 7.95 -1.26
N LEU A 59 31.75 6.86 -0.55
CA LEU A 59 31.41 6.95 0.87
C LEU A 59 32.64 7.38 1.68
N PRO A 60 32.47 8.25 2.68
CA PRO A 60 33.59 8.70 3.50
C PRO A 60 34.19 7.51 4.27
N PRO A 61 35.52 7.48 4.50
CA PRO A 61 36.19 6.46 5.30
C PRO A 61 35.94 6.67 6.81
N LYS A 62 34.66 6.69 7.19
CA LYS A 62 34.15 6.94 8.55
C LYS A 62 33.16 5.86 8.92
N ARG A 63 32.85 5.76 10.22
CA ARG A 63 31.78 4.92 10.71
C ARG A 63 30.44 5.63 10.49
N ILE A 64 29.61 5.07 9.61
CA ILE A 64 28.24 5.51 9.33
C ILE A 64 27.30 4.77 10.29
N VAL A 65 26.54 5.53 11.06
CA VAL A 65 25.51 5.01 11.96
C VAL A 65 24.16 5.57 11.54
N VAL A 66 23.23 4.68 11.24
CA VAL A 66 21.84 4.99 10.90
C VAL A 66 20.96 4.47 12.03
N ASN A 67 20.23 5.37 12.69
CA ASN A 67 19.26 5.03 13.73
C ASN A 67 17.85 5.38 13.25
N MET A 68 16.87 4.53 13.57
CA MET A 68 15.46 4.77 13.24
C MET A 68 14.62 4.88 14.50
N SER A 69 13.93 6.02 14.65
CA SER A 69 13.10 6.36 15.82
C SER A 69 11.64 6.54 15.40
N PRO A 70 10.65 6.18 16.23
CA PRO A 70 10.77 5.55 17.54
C PRO A 70 10.97 4.03 17.44
N ALA A 71 11.59 3.41 18.44
CA ALA A 71 12.00 1.99 18.38
C ALA A 71 10.82 1.00 18.46
N ASP A 72 9.68 1.41 19.00
CA ASP A 72 8.48 0.59 19.19
C ASP A 72 7.70 0.31 17.88
N LEU A 73 7.89 1.14 16.85
CA LEU A 73 7.26 0.91 15.56
C LEU A 73 8.03 -0.16 14.75
N PRO A 74 7.35 -1.10 14.06
CA PRO A 74 8.02 -2.03 13.16
C PRO A 74 8.60 -1.29 11.94
N LYS A 75 9.87 -1.52 11.62
CA LYS A 75 10.50 -1.02 10.38
C LYS A 75 10.75 -2.17 9.42
N GLU A 76 9.75 -2.42 8.58
CA GLU A 76 9.71 -3.48 7.59
C GLU A 76 9.62 -2.91 6.19
N GLY A 77 10.33 -3.50 5.23
CA GLY A 77 10.30 -3.09 3.82
C GLY A 77 11.54 -2.32 3.38
N ALA A 78 11.75 -2.23 2.06
CA ALA A 78 12.94 -1.58 1.49
C ALA A 78 12.70 -0.09 1.19
N HIS A 79 11.51 0.47 1.43
CA HIS A 79 11.21 1.89 1.21
C HIS A 79 12.03 2.85 2.08
N PHE A 80 12.74 2.31 3.08
CA PHE A 80 13.72 3.01 3.89
C PHE A 80 15.06 3.27 3.16
N ASP A 81 15.30 2.66 2.01
CA ASP A 81 16.57 2.84 1.28
C ASP A 81 16.80 4.32 0.90
N LEU A 82 15.79 4.96 0.30
CA LEU A 82 15.87 6.36 -0.13
C LEU A 82 16.10 7.35 1.03
N PRO A 83 15.33 7.34 2.14
CA PRO A 83 15.61 8.22 3.27
C PRO A 83 16.99 7.95 3.88
N ILE A 84 17.45 6.70 3.95
CA ILE A 84 18.81 6.41 4.44
C ILE A 84 19.87 7.04 3.52
N ALA A 85 19.72 6.91 2.20
CA ALA A 85 20.64 7.52 1.24
C ALA A 85 20.66 9.05 1.33
N LEU A 86 19.49 9.69 1.41
CA LEU A 86 19.39 11.16 1.51
C LEU A 86 19.90 11.68 2.84
N GLY A 87 19.63 11.00 3.95
CA GLY A 87 20.21 11.33 5.26
C GLY A 87 21.73 11.21 5.26
N LEU A 88 22.29 10.20 4.57
CA LEU A 88 23.73 10.05 4.40
C LEU A 88 24.34 11.16 3.53
N LEU A 89 23.70 11.49 2.40
CA LEU A 89 24.13 12.57 1.53
C LEU A 89 24.07 13.94 2.23
N ALA A 90 23.06 14.16 3.07
CA ALA A 90 22.98 15.35 3.93
C ALA A 90 24.08 15.38 5.00
N ALA A 91 24.35 14.25 5.67
CA ALA A 91 25.45 14.15 6.63
C ALA A 91 26.84 14.36 5.98
N MET A 92 26.95 14.09 4.68
CA MET A 92 28.14 14.37 3.85
C MET A 92 28.19 15.83 3.35
N GLY A 93 27.12 16.62 3.53
CA GLY A 93 27.01 17.99 3.01
C GLY A 93 26.74 18.08 1.51
N VAL A 94 26.29 16.99 0.88
CA VAL A 94 25.94 16.94 -0.56
C VAL A 94 24.55 17.53 -0.81
N VAL A 95 23.66 17.40 0.18
CA VAL A 95 22.29 17.91 0.18
C VAL A 95 22.10 18.74 1.45
N ASP A 96 21.30 19.79 1.36
CA ASP A 96 20.92 20.57 2.52
C ASP A 96 19.96 19.79 3.43
N ALA A 97 20.30 19.69 4.71
CA ALA A 97 19.50 18.96 5.69
C ALA A 97 18.22 19.71 6.05
N GLU A 98 18.23 21.05 6.01
CA GLU A 98 17.05 21.87 6.28
C GLU A 98 16.01 21.66 5.18
N ALA A 99 16.41 21.74 3.91
CA ALA A 99 15.54 21.42 2.78
C ALA A 99 14.92 20.03 2.87
N LEU A 100 15.68 18.99 3.26
CA LEU A 100 15.13 17.63 3.43
C LEU A 100 14.16 17.49 4.59
N SER A 101 14.26 18.37 5.61
CA SER A 101 13.40 18.29 6.80
C SER A 101 11.94 18.65 6.49
N GLU A 102 11.69 19.35 5.39
CA GLU A 102 10.37 19.72 4.87
C GLU A 102 9.64 18.54 4.18
N TYR A 103 10.29 17.39 4.02
CA TYR A 103 9.74 16.25 3.29
C TYR A 103 9.60 14.99 4.14
N VAL A 104 8.57 14.21 3.84
CA VAL A 104 8.49 12.77 4.11
C VAL A 104 9.06 12.03 2.91
N ILE A 105 9.90 11.03 3.14
CA ILE A 105 10.65 10.37 2.08
C ILE A 105 10.38 8.87 2.09
N VAL A 106 9.97 8.31 0.95
CA VAL A 106 9.76 6.88 0.76
C VAL A 106 10.30 6.43 -0.59
N GLY A 107 10.95 5.27 -0.64
CA GLY A 107 11.38 4.68 -1.92
C GLY A 107 12.44 3.61 -1.75
N GLU A 108 12.39 2.61 -2.62
CA GLU A 108 13.41 1.58 -2.71
C GLU A 108 14.55 2.06 -3.62
N LEU A 109 15.80 1.65 -3.35
CA LEU A 109 16.93 1.98 -4.20
C LEU A 109 17.49 0.75 -4.91
N GLY A 110 17.60 0.84 -6.23
CA GLY A 110 18.43 -0.06 -7.02
C GLY A 110 19.91 0.22 -6.80
N LEU A 111 20.75 -0.81 -7.02
CA LEU A 111 22.21 -0.65 -7.01
C LEU A 111 22.72 0.31 -8.09
N ASP A 112 21.88 0.62 -9.09
CA ASP A 112 22.10 1.56 -10.18
C ASP A 112 21.55 2.97 -9.89
N ALA A 113 21.21 3.26 -8.64
CA ALA A 113 20.64 4.52 -8.16
C ALA A 113 19.24 4.87 -8.69
N ARG A 114 18.55 3.94 -9.37
CA ARG A 114 17.12 4.11 -9.68
C ARG A 114 16.27 4.02 -8.41
N ILE A 115 15.23 4.84 -8.36
CA ILE A 115 14.24 4.81 -7.27
C ILE A 115 13.11 3.88 -7.71
N ALA A 116 13.05 2.71 -7.09
CA ALA A 116 12.10 1.67 -7.40
C ALA A 116 10.78 1.86 -6.63
N PRO A 117 9.65 1.38 -7.19
CA PRO A 117 8.35 1.45 -6.53
C PRO A 117 8.35 0.74 -5.17
N SER A 118 7.59 1.28 -4.23
CA SER A 118 7.43 0.72 -2.89
C SER A 118 5.97 0.78 -2.42
N PRO A 119 5.45 -0.21 -1.66
CA PRO A 119 4.07 -0.16 -1.19
C PRO A 119 3.76 1.07 -0.32
N GLY A 120 2.51 1.53 -0.37
CA GLY A 120 1.96 2.52 0.56
C GLY A 120 2.24 4.00 0.26
N VAL A 121 2.73 4.34 -0.94
CA VAL A 121 3.07 5.74 -1.29
C VAL A 121 1.87 6.69 -1.16
N LEU A 122 0.65 6.27 -1.52
CA LEU A 122 -0.56 7.06 -1.30
C LEU A 122 -0.76 7.40 0.19
N LEU A 123 -0.53 6.45 1.10
CA LEU A 123 -0.65 6.70 2.53
C LEU A 123 0.45 7.64 3.04
N ALA A 124 1.67 7.49 2.53
CA ALA A 124 2.76 8.40 2.85
C ALA A 124 2.44 9.83 2.39
N ALA A 125 1.78 10.00 1.24
CA ALA A 125 1.34 11.29 0.73
C ALA A 125 0.27 11.93 1.63
N LEU A 126 -0.77 11.17 2.00
CA LEU A 126 -1.81 11.65 2.92
C LEU A 126 -1.23 12.01 4.30
N HIS A 127 -0.27 11.23 4.78
CA HIS A 127 0.43 11.50 6.04
C HIS A 127 1.29 12.77 5.96
N ALA A 128 2.04 12.95 4.88
CA ALA A 128 2.81 14.17 4.63
C ALA A 128 1.88 15.40 4.62
N ALA A 129 0.70 15.28 4.00
CA ALA A 129 -0.33 16.33 3.99
C ALA A 129 -0.76 16.73 5.40
N GLY A 130 -1.05 15.73 6.24
CA GLY A 130 -1.43 15.94 7.64
C GLY A 130 -0.35 16.60 8.49
N LEU A 131 0.93 16.45 8.11
CA LEU A 131 2.07 17.11 8.74
C LEU A 131 2.42 18.47 8.13
N GLY A 132 1.78 18.87 7.03
CA GLY A 132 2.16 20.06 6.26
C GLY A 132 3.53 19.94 5.59
N LYS A 133 3.96 18.71 5.27
CA LYS A 133 5.25 18.41 4.62
C LYS A 133 5.05 17.99 3.16
N GLY A 134 6.08 18.16 2.35
CA GLY A 134 6.16 17.56 1.02
C GLY A 134 6.38 16.04 1.08
N LEU A 135 6.25 15.37 -0.05
CA LEU A 135 6.58 13.95 -0.22
C LEU A 135 7.66 13.79 -1.30
N ILE A 136 8.71 13.03 -0.99
CA ILE A 136 9.64 12.49 -1.98
C ILE A 136 9.31 11.02 -2.19
N CYS A 137 9.03 10.62 -3.44
CA CYS A 137 8.62 9.25 -3.78
C CYS A 137 9.16 8.78 -5.14
N PRO A 138 8.99 7.49 -5.48
CA PRO A 138 9.33 6.97 -6.81
C PRO A 138 8.49 7.62 -7.91
N ALA A 139 9.10 7.94 -9.06
CA ALA A 139 8.41 8.55 -10.21
C ALA A 139 7.20 7.73 -10.69
N ALA A 140 7.31 6.39 -10.71
CA ALA A 140 6.24 5.49 -11.11
C ALA A 140 4.99 5.57 -10.22
N GLN A 141 5.13 6.09 -9.00
CA GLN A 141 4.07 6.25 -8.00
C GLN A 141 3.72 7.72 -7.74
N GLY A 142 4.32 8.65 -8.50
CA GLY A 142 3.90 10.05 -8.49
C GLY A 142 2.39 10.21 -8.71
N PRO A 143 1.75 9.49 -9.66
CA PRO A 143 0.32 9.59 -9.88
C PRO A 143 -0.56 9.15 -8.70
N GLU A 144 -0.13 8.17 -7.89
CA GLU A 144 -0.90 7.83 -6.68
C GLU A 144 -0.70 8.87 -5.57
N ALA A 145 0.53 9.38 -5.41
CA ALA A 145 0.83 10.41 -4.42
C ALA A 145 0.07 11.72 -4.69
N ALA A 146 -0.11 12.06 -5.96
CA ALA A 146 -0.80 13.29 -6.38
C ALA A 146 -2.29 13.34 -6.00
N TRP A 147 -2.89 12.23 -5.56
CA TRP A 147 -4.24 12.23 -4.98
C TRP A 147 -4.31 12.87 -3.60
N ALA A 148 -3.17 12.99 -2.89
CA ALA A 148 -3.12 13.74 -1.64
C ALA A 148 -3.15 15.25 -1.93
N SER A 149 -4.28 15.88 -1.63
CA SER A 149 -4.45 17.33 -1.75
C SER A 149 -3.55 18.08 -0.76
N GLY A 150 -2.90 19.16 -1.23
CA GLY A 150 -2.14 20.08 -0.37
C GLY A 150 -0.71 19.64 -0.05
N VAL A 151 -0.16 18.69 -0.80
CA VAL A 151 1.23 18.23 -0.68
C VAL A 151 2.02 18.52 -1.93
N GLU A 152 3.22 19.07 -1.76
CA GLU A 152 4.23 19.07 -2.81
C GLU A 152 4.79 17.65 -2.99
N VAL A 153 4.66 17.10 -4.19
CA VAL A 153 5.15 15.75 -4.52
C VAL A 153 6.36 15.84 -5.45
N LEU A 154 7.51 15.37 -4.96
CA LEU A 154 8.74 15.18 -5.73
C LEU A 154 8.89 13.71 -6.12
N ALA A 155 8.36 13.38 -7.30
CA ALA A 155 8.41 12.03 -7.83
C ALA A 155 9.65 11.85 -8.73
N ALA A 156 10.66 11.12 -8.25
CA ALA A 156 11.96 11.02 -8.91
C ALA A 156 12.22 9.62 -9.49
N PRO A 157 12.77 9.49 -10.72
CA PRO A 157 13.09 8.20 -11.33
C PRO A 157 14.39 7.60 -10.79
N ASP A 158 15.31 8.46 -10.34
CA ASP A 158 16.63 8.11 -9.83
C ASP A 158 17.15 9.19 -8.89
N LEU A 159 18.18 8.82 -8.12
CA LEU A 159 18.77 9.67 -7.10
C LEU A 159 19.49 10.89 -7.70
N LEU A 160 20.04 10.79 -8.92
CA LEU A 160 20.71 11.91 -9.59
C LEU A 160 19.71 13.02 -9.95
N SER A 161 18.58 12.66 -10.55
CA SER A 161 17.50 13.58 -10.91
C SER A 161 16.95 14.29 -9.68
N LEU A 162 16.79 13.55 -8.58
CA LEU A 162 16.37 14.13 -7.30
C LEU A 162 17.40 15.12 -6.74
N LEU A 163 18.69 14.77 -6.77
CA LEU A 163 19.77 15.65 -6.33
C LEU A 163 19.85 16.94 -7.15
N ASN A 164 19.67 16.86 -8.47
CA ASN A 164 19.65 18.04 -9.33
C ASN A 164 18.47 18.97 -9.01
N HIS A 165 17.31 18.41 -8.64
CA HIS A 165 16.17 19.19 -8.20
C HIS A 165 16.43 19.88 -6.85
N LEU A 166 16.92 19.14 -5.86
CA LEU A 166 17.22 19.69 -4.53
C LEU A 166 18.31 20.78 -4.57
N LYS A 167 19.21 20.75 -5.57
CA LYS A 167 20.23 21.78 -5.80
C LYS A 167 19.76 22.94 -6.70
N GLY A 168 18.52 22.91 -7.19
CA GLY A 168 17.98 23.90 -8.12
C GLY A 168 18.61 23.88 -9.52
N GLN A 169 19.31 22.81 -9.90
CA GLN A 169 19.97 22.69 -11.21
C GLN A 169 18.99 22.23 -12.29
N GLN A 170 18.09 21.30 -11.95
CA GLN A 170 17.05 20.81 -12.85
C GLN A 170 15.82 20.43 -12.03
N LEU A 171 14.70 21.12 -12.27
CA LEU A 171 13.48 20.87 -11.52
C LEU A 171 12.72 19.64 -12.06
N LEU A 172 12.30 18.76 -11.15
CA LEU A 172 11.31 17.73 -11.43
C LEU A 172 9.94 18.37 -11.68
N ARG A 173 9.19 17.82 -12.62
CA ARG A 173 7.79 18.21 -12.85
C ARG A 173 6.92 17.60 -11.75
N ALA A 174 6.00 18.39 -11.21
CA ALA A 174 4.97 17.86 -10.30
C ALA A 174 4.15 16.77 -11.00
N PRO A 175 3.94 15.60 -10.38
CA PRO A 175 3.15 14.54 -10.96
C PRO A 175 1.68 14.94 -11.05
N GLU A 176 0.99 14.44 -12.07
CA GLU A 176 -0.46 14.57 -12.19
C GLU A 176 -1.13 13.33 -11.56
N PRO A 177 -2.29 13.48 -10.90
CA PRO A 177 -3.07 12.34 -10.42
C PRO A 177 -3.33 11.35 -11.55
N GLY A 178 -3.34 10.06 -11.22
CA GLY A 178 -3.72 9.03 -12.18
C GLY A 178 -5.16 9.22 -12.68
N ASP A 179 -5.53 8.49 -13.73
CA ASP A 179 -6.90 8.56 -14.24
C ASP A 179 -7.91 8.00 -13.23
N VAL A 180 -9.11 8.56 -13.22
CA VAL A 180 -10.26 7.91 -12.59
C VAL A 180 -10.86 6.95 -13.61
N GLU A 181 -10.66 5.66 -13.39
CA GLU A 181 -11.36 4.64 -14.16
C GLU A 181 -12.84 4.64 -13.74
N GLU A 182 -13.69 5.21 -14.60
CA GLU A 182 -15.15 5.09 -14.49
C GLU A 182 -15.60 3.63 -14.63
N GLY A 183 -14.74 2.80 -15.24
CA GLY A 183 -14.82 1.35 -15.25
C GLY A 183 -15.69 0.78 -16.36
N GLY A 184 -15.15 -0.21 -17.06
CA GLY A 184 -15.98 -1.23 -17.69
C GLY A 184 -16.55 -2.12 -16.60
N HIS A 185 -17.87 -2.20 -16.51
CA HIS A 185 -18.52 -3.24 -15.71
C HIS A 185 -18.07 -4.61 -16.23
N GLY A 186 -17.82 -5.55 -15.33
CA GLY A 186 -17.58 -6.95 -15.66
C GLY A 186 -18.78 -7.57 -16.39
N PRO A 187 -19.08 -8.86 -16.17
CA PRO A 187 -20.28 -9.46 -16.75
C PRO A 187 -21.54 -8.64 -16.42
N ASP A 188 -22.39 -8.38 -17.41
CA ASP A 188 -23.67 -7.67 -17.22
C ASP A 188 -24.77 -8.68 -16.89
N LEU A 189 -25.71 -8.31 -16.00
CA LEU A 189 -26.88 -9.13 -15.66
C LEU A 189 -27.73 -9.49 -16.89
N ARG A 190 -27.67 -8.68 -17.97
CA ARG A 190 -28.26 -8.97 -19.29
C ARG A 190 -27.72 -10.26 -19.93
N GLN A 191 -26.50 -10.68 -19.57
CA GLN A 191 -25.88 -11.91 -20.05
C GLN A 191 -26.47 -13.16 -19.37
N VAL A 192 -27.09 -13.00 -18.19
CA VAL A 192 -27.75 -14.09 -17.47
C VAL A 192 -29.09 -14.40 -18.16
N ARG A 193 -29.19 -15.59 -18.75
CA ARG A 193 -30.42 -16.05 -19.41
C ARG A 193 -31.38 -16.67 -18.38
N GLY A 194 -32.62 -16.17 -18.32
CA GLY A 194 -33.62 -16.61 -17.34
C GLY A 194 -33.27 -16.19 -15.90
N GLN A 195 -33.69 -16.99 -14.91
CA GLN A 195 -33.45 -16.74 -13.48
C GLN A 195 -34.01 -15.40 -12.96
N GLU A 196 -35.18 -14.97 -13.45
CA GLU A 196 -35.76 -13.65 -13.14
C GLU A 196 -35.93 -13.38 -11.65
N VAL A 197 -36.28 -14.42 -10.86
CA VAL A 197 -36.37 -14.31 -9.40
C VAL A 197 -34.99 -14.04 -8.77
N ALA A 198 -33.94 -14.73 -9.23
CA ALA A 198 -32.58 -14.54 -8.70
C ALA A 198 -31.99 -13.20 -9.13
N LYS A 199 -32.22 -12.77 -10.37
CA LYS A 199 -31.88 -11.42 -10.85
C LYS A 199 -32.53 -10.35 -9.99
N ARG A 200 -33.83 -10.48 -9.73
CA ARG A 200 -34.56 -9.54 -8.87
C ARG A 200 -34.02 -9.53 -7.44
N ALA A 201 -33.67 -10.70 -6.89
CA ALA A 201 -33.04 -10.79 -5.58
C ALA A 201 -31.67 -10.09 -5.54
N LEU A 202 -30.86 -10.20 -6.60
CA LEU A 202 -29.59 -9.49 -6.73
C LEU A 202 -29.77 -7.97 -6.76
N GLU A 203 -30.76 -7.47 -7.52
CA GLU A 203 -31.09 -6.04 -7.55
C GLU A 203 -31.50 -5.53 -6.17
N ILE A 204 -32.37 -6.25 -5.47
CA ILE A 204 -32.83 -5.90 -4.11
C ILE A 204 -31.64 -5.91 -3.14
N ALA A 205 -30.79 -6.93 -3.21
CA ALA A 205 -29.60 -7.02 -2.36
C ALA A 205 -28.59 -5.91 -2.65
N ALA A 206 -28.39 -5.57 -3.92
CA ALA A 206 -27.52 -4.47 -4.34
C ALA A 206 -28.01 -3.12 -3.80
N ALA A 207 -29.30 -2.83 -3.98
CA ALA A 207 -29.94 -1.60 -3.53
C ALA A 207 -30.01 -1.48 -2.00
N GLY A 208 -30.36 -2.56 -1.30
CA GLY A 208 -30.52 -2.60 0.16
C GLY A 208 -29.23 -2.86 0.94
N GLY A 209 -28.13 -3.20 0.27
CA GLY A 209 -26.89 -3.58 0.95
C GLY A 209 -26.97 -4.90 1.69
N HIS A 210 -27.77 -5.85 1.21
CA HIS A 210 -27.98 -7.14 1.86
C HIS A 210 -26.94 -8.18 1.47
N ASN A 211 -26.65 -9.09 2.41
CA ASN A 211 -25.88 -10.30 2.17
C ASN A 211 -26.70 -11.27 1.33
N LEU A 212 -26.06 -12.02 0.43
CA LEU A 212 -26.75 -12.97 -0.45
C LEU A 212 -26.22 -14.39 -0.25
N LEU A 213 -27.14 -15.35 -0.13
CA LEU A 213 -26.87 -16.78 -0.26
C LEU A 213 -27.66 -17.32 -1.46
N MET A 214 -26.96 -17.88 -2.44
CA MET A 214 -27.57 -18.54 -3.60
C MET A 214 -27.51 -20.05 -3.42
N CYS A 215 -28.64 -20.74 -3.57
CA CYS A 215 -28.71 -22.20 -3.54
C CYS A 215 -29.29 -22.72 -4.84
N GLY A 216 -28.70 -23.77 -5.41
CA GLY A 216 -29.22 -24.42 -6.60
C GLY A 216 -28.19 -25.27 -7.32
N PRO A 217 -28.61 -26.07 -8.32
CA PRO A 217 -27.75 -27.04 -8.98
C PRO A 217 -26.53 -26.40 -9.65
N PRO A 218 -25.44 -27.17 -9.87
CA PRO A 218 -24.28 -26.70 -10.62
C PRO A 218 -24.69 -26.26 -12.04
N GLY A 219 -23.99 -25.27 -12.60
CA GLY A 219 -24.27 -24.74 -13.94
C GLY A 219 -25.48 -23.80 -14.03
N SER A 220 -26.18 -23.50 -12.93
CA SER A 220 -27.32 -22.56 -12.92
C SER A 220 -26.95 -21.06 -13.05
N GLY A 221 -25.66 -20.75 -13.24
CA GLY A 221 -25.17 -19.39 -13.46
C GLY A 221 -24.86 -18.60 -12.18
N LYS A 222 -24.72 -19.24 -11.01
CA LYS A 222 -24.46 -18.59 -9.71
C LYS A 222 -23.21 -17.72 -9.70
N SER A 223 -22.08 -18.23 -10.20
CA SER A 223 -20.82 -17.47 -10.24
C SER A 223 -20.88 -16.33 -11.27
N LEU A 224 -21.58 -16.51 -12.40
CA LEU A 224 -21.85 -15.42 -13.36
C LEU A 224 -22.70 -14.32 -12.71
N MET A 225 -23.79 -14.68 -12.03
CA MET A 225 -24.64 -13.75 -11.30
C MET A 225 -23.89 -12.99 -10.20
N ALA A 226 -23.01 -13.66 -9.44
CA ALA A 226 -22.18 -13.00 -8.42
C ALA A 226 -21.22 -11.97 -9.02
N SER A 227 -20.57 -12.31 -10.14
CA SER A 227 -19.64 -11.41 -10.85
C SER A 227 -20.32 -10.24 -11.56
N CYS A 228 -21.64 -10.31 -11.78
CA CYS A 228 -22.44 -9.16 -12.23
C CYS A 228 -22.68 -8.12 -11.12
N LEU A 229 -22.55 -8.50 -9.85
CA LEU A 229 -22.94 -7.64 -8.72
C LEU A 229 -22.21 -6.29 -8.67
N PRO A 230 -20.88 -6.19 -8.92
CA PRO A 230 -20.19 -4.90 -8.99
C PRO A 230 -20.79 -3.91 -9.99
N GLY A 231 -21.36 -4.40 -11.10
CA GLY A 231 -21.95 -3.56 -12.15
C GLY A 231 -23.35 -3.01 -11.83
N ILE A 232 -24.05 -3.58 -10.85
CA ILE A 232 -25.38 -3.11 -10.42
C ILE A 232 -25.38 -2.43 -9.04
N LEU A 233 -24.23 -2.42 -8.38
CA LEU A 233 -24.04 -1.67 -7.15
C LEU A 233 -23.84 -0.18 -7.47
N PRO A 234 -24.24 0.74 -6.55
CA PRO A 234 -23.91 2.16 -6.70
C PRO A 234 -22.40 2.34 -6.88
N PRO A 235 -21.90 3.20 -7.79
CA PRO A 235 -20.47 3.42 -7.93
C PRO A 235 -19.87 3.96 -6.63
N LEU A 236 -18.56 3.77 -6.44
CA LEU A 236 -17.84 4.36 -5.31
C LEU A 236 -17.87 5.89 -5.42
N ASP A 237 -18.18 6.55 -4.31
CA ASP A 237 -17.92 7.99 -4.21
C ASP A 237 -16.40 8.27 -4.11
N ALA A 238 -16.02 9.55 -4.10
CA ALA A 238 -14.60 9.91 -4.11
C ALA A 238 -13.86 9.48 -2.83
N THR A 239 -14.52 9.52 -1.68
CA THR A 239 -13.95 9.11 -0.39
C THR A 239 -13.83 7.60 -0.32
N GLU A 240 -14.87 6.88 -0.76
CA GLU A 240 -14.88 5.42 -0.87
C GLU A 240 -13.80 4.92 -1.84
N ALA A 241 -13.65 5.56 -3.00
CA ALA A 241 -12.62 5.22 -3.99
C ALA A 241 -11.21 5.42 -3.41
N LEU A 242 -10.98 6.52 -2.69
CA LEU A 242 -9.71 6.75 -2.00
C LEU A 242 -9.44 5.68 -0.93
N GLU A 243 -10.45 5.29 -0.13
CA GLU A 243 -10.32 4.25 0.89
C GLU A 243 -9.94 2.88 0.29
N VAL A 244 -10.59 2.49 -0.80
CA VAL A 244 -10.24 1.27 -1.54
C VAL A 244 -8.82 1.34 -2.10
N SER A 245 -8.42 2.48 -2.66
CA SER A 245 -7.09 2.64 -3.22
C SER A 245 -5.99 2.70 -2.17
N MET A 246 -6.28 3.15 -0.94
CA MET A 246 -5.35 3.02 0.20
C MET A 246 -5.03 1.54 0.48
N VAL A 247 -6.05 0.67 0.49
CA VAL A 247 -5.83 -0.79 0.64
C VAL A 247 -4.94 -1.33 -0.48
N GLN A 248 -5.22 -0.94 -1.72
CA GLN A 248 -4.45 -1.38 -2.89
C GLN A 248 -2.99 -0.88 -2.87
N SER A 249 -2.77 0.37 -2.42
CA SER A 249 -1.44 0.97 -2.30
C SER A 249 -0.57 0.22 -1.29
N VAL A 250 -1.10 -0.06 -0.09
CA VAL A 250 -0.40 -0.87 0.94
C VAL A 250 -0.18 -2.31 0.47
N ALA A 251 -1.12 -2.87 -0.29
CA ALA A 251 -0.94 -4.19 -0.89
C ALA A 251 0.13 -4.20 -2.00
N GLY A 252 0.49 -3.04 -2.55
CA GLY A 252 1.38 -2.89 -3.71
C GLY A 252 0.71 -3.26 -5.03
N THR A 253 -0.60 -3.06 -5.13
CA THR A 253 -1.44 -3.46 -6.28
C THR A 253 -2.11 -2.29 -7.00
N LEU A 254 -1.95 -1.07 -6.51
CA LEU A 254 -2.48 0.13 -7.17
C LEU A 254 -1.67 0.43 -8.44
N ALA A 255 -2.25 0.15 -9.61
CA ALA A 255 -1.56 0.29 -10.89
C ALA A 255 -1.68 1.72 -11.45
N GLY A 256 -0.54 2.33 -11.78
CA GLY A 256 -0.49 3.64 -12.45
C GLY A 256 -1.14 4.79 -11.68
N GLY A 257 -1.33 4.63 -10.36
CA GLY A 257 -2.04 5.59 -9.51
C GLY A 257 -3.49 5.84 -9.90
N ARG A 258 -4.12 4.91 -10.64
CA ARG A 258 -5.51 5.03 -11.06
C ARG A 258 -6.45 4.75 -9.91
N LEU A 259 -7.40 5.64 -9.66
CA LEU A 259 -8.53 5.33 -8.78
C LEU A 259 -9.61 4.67 -9.61
N THR A 260 -10.31 3.70 -9.04
CA THR A 260 -11.47 3.08 -9.69
C THR A 260 -12.74 3.47 -8.97
N ARG A 261 -13.80 3.76 -9.73
CA ARG A 261 -15.16 3.91 -9.17
C ARG A 261 -15.91 2.58 -9.11
N VAL A 262 -15.31 1.52 -9.66
CA VAL A 262 -15.87 0.17 -9.66
C VAL A 262 -15.64 -0.46 -8.31
N ARG A 263 -16.69 -1.06 -7.75
CA ARG A 263 -16.58 -1.80 -6.50
C ARG A 263 -15.69 -3.05 -6.68
N PRO A 264 -14.71 -3.29 -5.79
CA PRO A 264 -13.86 -4.47 -5.86
C PRO A 264 -14.67 -5.76 -5.85
N PHE A 265 -14.21 -6.77 -6.59
CA PHE A 265 -14.75 -8.12 -6.56
C PHE A 265 -13.62 -9.10 -6.25
N ARG A 266 -13.76 -9.88 -5.18
CA ARG A 266 -12.80 -10.92 -4.81
C ARG A 266 -13.50 -12.27 -4.76
N SER A 267 -12.90 -13.27 -5.38
CA SER A 267 -13.39 -14.65 -5.42
C SER A 267 -12.25 -15.59 -4.99
N PRO A 268 -11.89 -15.62 -3.69
CA PRO A 268 -10.87 -16.53 -3.20
C PRO A 268 -11.24 -17.99 -3.48
N HIS A 269 -10.23 -18.80 -3.81
CA HIS A 269 -10.40 -20.24 -3.92
C HIS A 269 -10.65 -20.85 -2.53
N HIS A 270 -11.42 -21.94 -2.43
CA HIS A 270 -11.74 -22.59 -1.14
C HIS A 270 -10.50 -23.13 -0.39
N SER A 271 -9.38 -23.31 -1.09
CA SER A 271 -8.07 -23.66 -0.50
C SER A 271 -7.32 -22.47 0.11
N ALA A 272 -7.90 -21.25 0.08
CA ALA A 272 -7.30 -20.07 0.69
C ALA A 272 -7.08 -20.28 2.19
N SER A 273 -5.85 -20.04 2.64
CA SER A 273 -5.52 -20.06 4.06
C SER A 273 -6.23 -18.94 4.83
N MET A 274 -6.36 -19.08 6.15
CA MET A 274 -6.88 -18.02 7.03
C MET A 274 -6.12 -16.69 6.79
N ALA A 275 -4.79 -16.73 6.72
CA ALA A 275 -3.96 -15.55 6.48
C ALA A 275 -4.20 -14.91 5.11
N ALA A 276 -4.54 -15.69 4.08
CA ALA A 276 -4.91 -15.14 2.77
C ALA A 276 -6.28 -14.47 2.84
N LEU A 277 -7.24 -15.05 3.56
CA LEU A 277 -8.61 -14.56 3.61
C LEU A 277 -8.77 -13.31 4.48
N THR A 278 -8.28 -13.35 5.72
CA THR A 278 -8.39 -12.23 6.68
C THR A 278 -7.20 -11.28 6.62
N GLY A 279 -6.06 -11.73 6.10
CA GLY A 279 -4.81 -10.99 6.11
C GLY A 279 -3.86 -11.49 7.18
N GLY A 280 -2.63 -10.97 7.15
CA GLY A 280 -1.51 -11.46 7.96
C GLY A 280 -0.49 -12.23 7.14
N GLY A 281 0.08 -13.30 7.71
CA GLY A 281 1.25 -13.99 7.15
C GLY A 281 2.57 -13.37 7.61
N LEU A 282 3.69 -13.76 7.01
CA LEU A 282 5.05 -13.31 7.40
C LEU A 282 5.21 -11.78 7.35
N LYS A 283 4.62 -11.14 6.36
CA LYS A 283 4.48 -9.68 6.25
C LYS A 283 3.02 -9.33 6.47
N VAL A 284 2.72 -8.35 7.31
CA VAL A 284 1.33 -7.98 7.63
C VAL A 284 0.73 -7.26 6.43
N LYS A 285 -0.02 -8.00 5.60
CA LYS A 285 -0.72 -7.49 4.41
C LYS A 285 -2.23 -7.64 4.55
N PRO A 286 -3.02 -6.80 3.86
CA PRO A 286 -4.47 -6.98 3.77
C PRO A 286 -4.81 -8.33 3.13
N GLY A 287 -5.82 -9.01 3.67
CA GLY A 287 -6.35 -10.25 3.09
C GLY A 287 -7.43 -9.99 2.05
N GLU A 288 -7.97 -11.06 1.47
CA GLU A 288 -9.04 -11.04 0.46
C GLU A 288 -10.27 -10.25 0.91
N VAL A 289 -10.65 -10.34 2.19
CA VAL A 289 -11.79 -9.56 2.73
C VAL A 289 -11.51 -8.06 2.73
N SER A 290 -10.28 -7.63 3.03
CA SER A 290 -9.89 -6.22 2.96
C SER A 290 -9.69 -5.76 1.53
N MET A 291 -9.17 -6.61 0.64
CA MET A 291 -9.10 -6.33 -0.79
C MET A 291 -10.48 -6.20 -1.45
N ALA A 292 -11.52 -6.78 -0.84
CA ALA A 292 -12.92 -6.65 -1.26
C ALA A 292 -13.64 -5.45 -0.62
N HIS A 293 -12.94 -4.60 0.15
CA HIS A 293 -13.55 -3.50 0.89
C HIS A 293 -14.41 -2.59 0.00
N LEU A 294 -15.57 -2.20 0.51
CA LEU A 294 -16.67 -1.50 -0.17
C LEU A 294 -17.18 -2.17 -1.44
N GLY A 295 -16.83 -3.43 -1.66
CA GLY A 295 -17.26 -4.23 -2.78
C GLY A 295 -17.82 -5.58 -2.37
N VAL A 296 -17.45 -6.61 -3.13
CA VAL A 296 -18.06 -7.94 -3.08
C VAL A 296 -16.99 -8.99 -2.77
N LEU A 297 -17.23 -9.76 -1.72
CA LEU A 297 -16.48 -10.98 -1.42
C LEU A 297 -17.34 -12.19 -1.80
N PHE A 298 -16.98 -12.88 -2.86
CA PHE A 298 -17.66 -14.07 -3.34
C PHE A 298 -16.99 -15.34 -2.82
N LEU A 299 -17.75 -16.15 -2.07
CA LEU A 299 -17.31 -17.47 -1.60
C LEU A 299 -18.02 -18.54 -2.42
N ASP A 300 -17.31 -19.03 -3.43
CA ASP A 300 -17.73 -20.14 -4.30
C ASP A 300 -17.63 -21.46 -3.54
N GLU A 301 -18.62 -22.35 -3.66
CA GLU A 301 -18.64 -23.64 -2.94
C GLU A 301 -18.38 -23.48 -1.43
N LEU A 302 -19.22 -22.68 -0.75
CA LEU A 302 -19.05 -22.36 0.67
C LEU A 302 -18.75 -23.59 1.58
N PRO A 303 -19.38 -24.77 1.39
CA PRO A 303 -19.08 -25.95 2.21
C PRO A 303 -17.65 -26.50 2.10
N GLU A 304 -16.92 -26.18 1.02
CA GLU A 304 -15.55 -26.65 0.78
C GLU A 304 -14.51 -25.84 1.57
N PHE A 305 -14.88 -24.66 2.06
CA PHE A 305 -13.99 -23.88 2.91
C PHE A 305 -13.82 -24.55 4.28
N GLY A 306 -12.57 -24.60 4.75
CA GLY A 306 -12.28 -25.06 6.10
C GLY A 306 -13.06 -24.25 7.15
N ARG A 307 -13.66 -24.93 8.13
CA ARG A 307 -14.48 -24.30 9.17
C ARG A 307 -13.78 -23.14 9.88
N THR A 308 -12.50 -23.30 10.20
CA THR A 308 -11.68 -22.26 10.85
C THR A 308 -11.52 -21.00 9.98
N VAL A 309 -11.48 -21.17 8.66
CA VAL A 309 -11.41 -20.07 7.68
C VAL A 309 -12.74 -19.33 7.64
N LEU A 310 -13.87 -20.04 7.62
CA LEU A 310 -15.20 -19.42 7.67
C LEU A 310 -15.46 -18.71 9.00
N ASP A 311 -15.08 -19.33 10.13
CA ASP A 311 -15.23 -18.73 11.46
C ASP A 311 -14.43 -17.43 11.56
N SER A 312 -13.26 -17.35 10.91
CA SER A 312 -12.43 -16.13 10.88
C SER A 312 -13.09 -14.95 10.17
N LEU A 313 -14.06 -15.19 9.27
CA LEU A 313 -14.81 -14.13 8.59
C LEU A 313 -15.93 -13.54 9.44
N ARG A 314 -16.32 -14.17 10.55
CA ARG A 314 -17.46 -13.72 11.35
C ARG A 314 -17.27 -12.29 11.88
N GLN A 315 -16.17 -12.03 12.56
CA GLN A 315 -15.87 -10.70 13.10
C GLN A 315 -15.72 -9.62 12.00
N PRO A 316 -14.98 -9.87 10.89
CA PRO A 316 -14.93 -8.94 9.76
C PRO A 316 -16.30 -8.55 9.20
N LEU A 317 -17.22 -9.51 9.08
CA LEU A 317 -18.55 -9.26 8.53
C LEU A 317 -19.49 -8.55 9.50
N GLU A 318 -19.28 -8.70 10.82
CA GLU A 318 -20.05 -8.01 11.85
C GLU A 318 -19.53 -6.58 12.09
N THR A 319 -18.20 -6.40 12.15
CA THR A 319 -17.57 -5.12 12.53
C THR A 319 -17.13 -4.26 11.35
N GLY A 320 -17.05 -4.85 10.15
CA GLY A 320 -16.51 -4.18 8.97
C GLY A 320 -15.00 -3.92 9.03
N THR A 321 -14.26 -4.58 9.93
CA THR A 321 -12.80 -4.45 10.07
C THR A 321 -12.16 -5.79 10.38
N VAL A 322 -10.91 -5.98 9.95
CA VAL A 322 -10.09 -7.11 10.38
C VAL A 322 -8.96 -6.60 11.27
N SER A 323 -8.84 -7.19 12.45
CA SER A 323 -7.70 -6.96 13.33
C SER A 323 -6.75 -8.14 13.29
N VAL A 324 -5.51 -7.89 12.89
CA VAL A 324 -4.42 -8.87 12.89
C VAL A 324 -3.50 -8.55 14.06
N ALA A 325 -3.55 -9.38 15.10
CA ALA A 325 -2.69 -9.28 16.28
C ALA A 325 -1.47 -10.18 16.12
N ARG A 326 -0.26 -9.63 16.33
CA ARG A 326 0.99 -10.36 16.55
C ARG A 326 1.62 -9.96 17.88
N ALA A 327 2.60 -10.75 18.32
CA ALA A 327 3.34 -10.53 19.56
C ALA A 327 3.84 -9.09 19.77
N ASN A 328 4.14 -8.34 18.69
CA ASN A 328 4.70 -6.98 18.77
C ASN A 328 3.89 -5.90 18.02
N ALA A 329 2.75 -6.21 17.40
CA ALA A 329 1.96 -5.21 16.67
C ALA A 329 0.49 -5.63 16.52
N HIS A 330 -0.41 -4.65 16.62
CA HIS A 330 -1.83 -4.81 16.34
C HIS A 330 -2.20 -3.93 15.15
N VAL A 331 -2.65 -4.56 14.07
CA VAL A 331 -2.92 -3.86 12.81
C VAL A 331 -4.37 -4.08 12.41
N THR A 332 -5.05 -3.00 12.01
CA THR A 332 -6.45 -3.06 11.58
C THR A 332 -6.56 -2.66 10.11
N PHE A 333 -7.30 -3.46 9.34
CA PHE A 333 -7.67 -3.19 7.96
C PHE A 333 -9.19 -3.06 7.83
N PRO A 334 -9.70 -2.20 6.95
CA PRO A 334 -11.12 -2.14 6.69
C PRO A 334 -11.56 -3.40 5.93
N ALA A 335 -12.80 -3.81 6.17
CA ALA A 335 -13.38 -5.06 5.68
C ALA A 335 -14.91 -4.96 5.50
N ARG A 336 -15.44 -3.75 5.32
CA ARG A 336 -16.86 -3.55 4.96
C ARG A 336 -17.08 -4.13 3.57
N VAL A 337 -17.63 -5.34 3.49
CA VAL A 337 -17.86 -6.04 2.21
C VAL A 337 -19.31 -6.51 2.15
N LYS A 338 -19.85 -6.65 0.94
CA LYS A 338 -21.09 -7.40 0.69
C LYS A 338 -20.71 -8.86 0.42
N PRO A 339 -20.85 -9.78 1.39
CA PRO A 339 -20.62 -11.19 1.15
C PRO A 339 -21.71 -11.75 0.22
N VAL A 340 -21.26 -12.40 -0.84
CA VAL A 340 -22.08 -13.26 -1.69
C VAL A 340 -21.57 -14.67 -1.53
N ARG A 341 -22.47 -15.58 -1.16
CA ARG A 341 -22.13 -16.98 -0.93
C ARG A 341 -23.01 -17.84 -1.80
N HIS A 342 -22.53 -19.03 -2.15
CA HIS A 342 -23.42 -20.02 -2.70
C HIS A 342 -23.16 -21.42 -2.18
N VAL A 343 -24.21 -22.24 -2.26
CA VAL A 343 -24.21 -23.65 -1.93
C VAL A 343 -24.86 -24.39 -3.11
N ASN A 344 -24.36 -25.58 -3.43
CA ASN A 344 -24.94 -26.46 -4.45
C ASN A 344 -26.11 -27.26 -3.88
#